data_AF-A0A4Y6UP18-F1
#
_entry.id   AF-A0A4Y6UP18-F1
#
_cell.length_a   1.000
_cell.length_b   1.000
_cell.length_c   1.000
_cell.angle_alpha   90.00
_cell.angle_beta   90.00
_cell.angle_gamma   90.00
#
_symmetry.space_group_name_H-M   'P 1'
#
loop_
_entity.id
_entity.type
_entity.pdbx_description
1 polymer ?
#
loop_
_entity_poly.entity_id
_entity_poly.type
_entity_poly.pdbx_seq_one_letter_code
_entity_poly.pdbx_strand_id
1 'polypeptide(L)'
;MMGKPAARITDMHICPETTGTVPHVGGPIIKGSDNVFINGLPAARIGDNLICHGPMDIIAAGSPTVLINGKPAARMGDQTAHGGVIIKGSSNVIIGDGGNFGNNIIGTPCPKKAASSGAPFYDPS
;
A
#
# COMPACT_ATOMS: atom_id res chain seq x y z
N MET A 1 -14.65 4.79 7.59
CA MET A 1 -14.07 3.43 7.39
C MET A 1 -12.73 3.41 8.12
N MET A 2 -12.43 2.36 8.90
CA MET A 2 -11.10 2.23 9.54
C MET A 2 -10.04 2.07 8.45
N GLY A 3 -8.85 2.64 8.68
CA GLY A 3 -7.74 2.47 7.74
C GLY A 3 -7.23 1.04 7.69
N LYS A 4 -6.48 0.71 6.63
CA LYS A 4 -5.88 -0.61 6.43
C LYS A 4 -4.37 -0.54 6.60
N PRO A 5 -3.71 -1.63 7.04
CA PRO A 5 -2.24 -1.71 7.10
C PRO A 5 -1.56 -1.27 5.80
N ALA A 6 -0.55 -0.41 5.89
CA ALA A 6 0.22 0.05 4.74
C ALA A 6 1.06 -1.08 4.14
N ALA A 7 1.04 -1.26 2.83
CA ALA A 7 1.86 -2.24 2.15
C ALA A 7 3.26 -1.67 1.81
N ARG A 8 4.26 -2.54 1.82
CA ARG A 8 5.68 -2.21 1.61
C ARG A 8 6.32 -3.26 0.71
N ILE A 9 7.55 -3.01 0.27
CA ILE A 9 8.35 -4.09 -0.29
C ILE A 9 8.43 -5.27 0.68
N THR A 10 8.58 -6.48 0.14
CA THR A 10 8.56 -7.76 0.86
C THR A 10 7.21 -8.20 1.42
N ASP A 11 6.20 -7.32 1.47
CA ASP A 11 4.85 -7.74 1.82
C ASP A 11 4.26 -8.60 0.69
N MET A 12 3.54 -9.65 1.08
CA MET A 12 3.09 -10.71 0.18
C MET A 12 1.72 -10.40 -0.41
N HIS A 13 1.51 -10.84 -1.65
CA HIS A 13 0.17 -10.96 -2.24
C HIS A 13 -0.14 -12.44 -2.52
N ILE A 14 -1.42 -12.75 -2.65
CA ILE A 14 -1.91 -14.01 -3.21
C ILE A 14 -2.50 -13.75 -4.58
N CYS A 15 -2.29 -14.65 -5.52
CA CYS A 15 -2.80 -14.56 -6.89
C CYS A 15 -3.68 -15.78 -7.19
N PRO A 16 -4.93 -15.59 -7.65
CA PRO A 16 -5.82 -16.69 -8.03
C PRO A 16 -5.65 -17.13 -9.49
N GLU A 17 -4.85 -16.42 -10.28
CA GLU A 17 -4.69 -16.69 -11.72
C GLU A 17 -3.94 -18.01 -11.97
N THR A 18 -4.11 -18.55 -13.18
CA THR A 18 -3.40 -19.75 -13.64
C THR A 18 -2.91 -19.51 -15.06
N THR A 19 -1.71 -20.00 -15.38
CA THR A 19 -1.21 -20.04 -16.76
C THR A 19 -1.14 -21.49 -17.21
N GLY A 20 -2.14 -21.92 -17.99
CA GLY A 20 -2.29 -23.33 -18.34
C GLY A 20 -2.56 -24.19 -17.11
N THR A 21 -1.66 -25.12 -16.80
CA THR A 21 -1.74 -25.99 -15.63
C THR A 21 -0.96 -25.46 -14.41
N VAL A 22 -0.24 -24.35 -14.55
CA VAL A 22 0.60 -23.78 -13.48
C VAL A 22 -0.21 -22.72 -12.71
N PRO A 23 -0.58 -22.98 -11.45
CA PRO A 23 -1.23 -21.99 -10.63
C PRO A 23 -0.25 -20.91 -10.21
N HIS A 24 -0.68 -19.66 -10.31
CA HIS A 24 0.01 -18.59 -9.63
C HIS A 24 -0.26 -18.74 -8.14
N VAL A 25 0.75 -18.50 -7.30
CA VAL A 25 0.59 -18.56 -5.84
C VAL A 25 0.85 -17.20 -5.17
N GLY A 26 1.12 -16.18 -6.00
CA GLY A 26 1.53 -14.86 -5.56
C GLY A 26 3.02 -14.78 -5.17
N GLY A 27 3.37 -13.76 -4.39
CA GLY A 27 4.75 -13.46 -4.01
C GLY A 27 4.93 -12.03 -3.48
N PRO A 28 6.17 -11.63 -3.19
CA PRO A 28 6.46 -10.36 -2.53
C PRO A 28 6.39 -9.16 -3.49
N ILE A 29 6.08 -8.00 -2.93
CA ILE A 29 6.30 -6.69 -3.57
C ILE A 29 7.80 -6.43 -3.69
N ILE A 30 8.26 -6.12 -4.90
CA ILE A 30 9.69 -5.93 -5.22
C ILE A 30 10.04 -4.49 -5.60
N LYS A 31 9.03 -3.67 -5.91
CA LYS A 31 9.22 -2.25 -6.18
C LYS A 31 8.40 -1.43 -5.20
N GLY A 32 8.92 -0.27 -4.83
CA GLY A 32 8.24 0.66 -3.93
C GLY A 32 8.69 2.09 -4.21
N SER A 33 8.43 2.98 -3.26
CA SER A 33 8.92 4.34 -3.25
C SER A 33 10.44 4.42 -3.09
N ASP A 34 11.08 5.31 -3.85
CA ASP A 34 12.53 5.53 -3.76
C ASP A 34 12.93 6.33 -2.52
N ASN A 35 11.98 7.01 -1.87
CA ASN A 35 12.27 7.95 -0.76
C ASN A 35 11.26 7.95 0.39
N VAL A 36 10.15 7.22 0.29
CA VAL A 36 9.18 7.06 1.37
C VAL A 36 9.28 5.65 1.94
N PHE A 37 9.64 5.59 3.22
CA PHE A 37 9.86 4.33 3.94
C PHE A 37 8.82 4.18 5.05
N ILE A 38 8.30 2.97 5.21
CA ILE A 38 7.38 2.58 6.28
C ILE A 38 8.06 1.44 7.04
N ASN A 39 8.36 1.67 8.33
CA ASN A 39 9.19 0.77 9.14
C ASN A 39 10.50 0.36 8.44
N GLY A 40 11.19 1.33 7.83
CA GLY A 40 12.48 1.11 7.16
C GLY A 40 12.42 0.43 5.79
N LEU A 41 11.23 0.09 5.29
CA LEU A 41 11.05 -0.51 3.97
C LEU A 41 10.34 0.46 3.01
N PRO A 42 10.77 0.58 1.75
CA PRO A 42 10.05 1.30 0.70
C PRO A 42 8.55 1.03 0.69
N ALA A 43 7.76 2.11 0.74
CA ALA A 43 6.31 2.05 0.71
C ALA A 43 5.79 1.62 -0.68
N ALA A 44 4.82 0.71 -0.72
CA ALA A 44 4.23 0.23 -1.96
C ALA A 44 3.09 1.15 -2.44
N ARG A 45 2.92 1.26 -3.76
CA ARG A 45 1.96 2.13 -4.43
C ARG A 45 1.32 1.41 -5.62
N ILE A 46 0.21 1.94 -6.13
CA ILE A 46 -0.33 1.50 -7.42
C ILE A 46 0.75 1.56 -8.50
N GLY A 47 0.82 0.53 -9.33
CA GLY A 47 1.78 0.42 -10.42
C GLY A 47 3.16 -0.09 -10.00
N ASP A 48 3.38 -0.35 -8.70
CA ASP A 48 4.59 -1.04 -8.26
C ASP A 48 4.48 -2.55 -8.54
N ASN A 49 5.63 -3.14 -8.90
CA ASN A 49 5.73 -4.54 -9.33
C ASN A 49 5.84 -5.50 -8.14
N LEU A 50 5.23 -6.68 -8.31
CA LEU A 50 5.30 -7.79 -7.37
C LEU A 50 5.63 -9.09 -8.12
N ILE A 51 6.36 -9.98 -7.46
CA ILE A 51 6.69 -11.30 -8.00
C ILE A 51 5.45 -12.16 -7.90
N CYS A 52 5.09 -12.83 -9.00
CA CYS A 52 4.09 -13.87 -9.02
C CYS A 52 4.69 -15.16 -9.63
N HIS A 53 4.14 -16.32 -9.31
CA HIS A 53 4.55 -17.59 -9.93
C HIS A 53 3.94 -17.72 -11.33
N GLY A 54 4.47 -16.94 -12.26
CA GLY A 54 3.93 -16.70 -13.58
C GLY A 54 4.52 -15.40 -14.16
N PRO A 55 3.79 -14.66 -15.01
CA PRO A 55 4.14 -13.29 -15.36
C PRO A 55 4.25 -12.39 -14.13
N MET A 56 5.00 -11.30 -14.25
CA MET A 56 5.09 -10.30 -13.19
C MET A 56 3.74 -9.59 -13.03
N ASP A 57 3.27 -9.48 -11.79
CA ASP A 57 2.00 -8.83 -11.45
C ASP A 57 2.26 -7.39 -10.95
N ILE A 58 1.22 -6.58 -10.90
CA ILE A 58 1.26 -5.14 -10.61
C ILE A 58 0.16 -4.81 -9.60
N ILE A 59 0.45 -3.93 -8.65
CA ILE A 59 -0.57 -3.40 -7.73
C ILE A 59 -1.57 -2.55 -8.52
N ALA A 60 -2.84 -2.95 -8.51
CA ALA A 60 -3.91 -2.34 -9.30
C ALA A 60 -4.78 -1.37 -8.49
N ALA A 61 -4.89 -1.56 -7.18
CA ALA A 61 -5.68 -0.71 -6.29
C ALA A 61 -4.84 -0.16 -5.12
N GLY A 62 -5.34 0.92 -4.51
CA GLY A 62 -4.67 1.66 -3.45
C GLY A 62 -5.66 2.55 -2.71
N SER A 63 -5.16 3.40 -1.82
CA SER A 63 -5.99 4.38 -1.11
C SER A 63 -6.49 5.50 -2.04
N PRO A 64 -7.80 5.82 -2.07
CA PRO A 64 -8.34 6.97 -2.80
C PRO A 64 -7.83 8.33 -2.31
N THR A 65 -7.36 8.45 -1.08
CA THR A 65 -7.03 9.74 -0.45
C THR A 65 -5.56 9.92 -0.13
N VAL A 66 -4.81 8.83 0.08
CA VAL A 66 -3.40 8.89 0.46
C VAL A 66 -2.51 8.59 -0.74
N LEU A 67 -1.69 9.57 -1.10
CA LEU A 67 -0.75 9.48 -2.22
C LEU A 67 0.70 9.43 -1.70
N ILE A 68 1.50 8.52 -2.23
CA ILE A 68 2.95 8.44 -2.02
C ILE A 68 3.61 8.65 -3.38
N ASN A 69 4.47 9.66 -3.49
CA ASN A 69 5.05 10.12 -4.77
C ASN A 69 4.00 10.36 -5.87
N GLY A 70 2.84 10.92 -5.52
CA GLY A 70 1.76 11.20 -6.46
C GLY A 70 0.97 9.97 -6.92
N LYS A 71 1.28 8.77 -6.42
CA LYS A 71 0.53 7.54 -6.71
C LYS A 71 -0.25 7.07 -5.48
N PRO A 72 -1.46 6.51 -5.62
CA PRO A 72 -2.19 5.94 -4.49
C PRO A 72 -1.37 4.92 -3.71
N ALA A 73 -1.35 5.06 -2.39
CA ALA A 73 -0.61 4.17 -1.50
C ALA A 73 -1.29 2.80 -1.43
N ALA A 74 -0.52 1.72 -1.57
CA ALA A 74 -1.03 0.36 -1.50
C ALA A 74 -1.20 -0.09 -0.04
N ARG A 75 -2.20 -0.93 0.21
CA ARG A 75 -2.56 -1.43 1.55
C ARG A 75 -2.88 -2.90 1.51
N MET A 76 -2.88 -3.52 2.69
CA MET A 76 -3.40 -4.87 2.85
C MET A 76 -4.87 -4.92 2.39
N GLY A 77 -5.18 -5.90 1.55
CA GLY A 77 -6.47 -6.11 0.92
C GLY A 77 -6.70 -5.30 -0.36
N ASP A 78 -5.72 -4.52 -0.83
CA ASP A 78 -5.81 -3.88 -2.14
C ASP A 78 -5.47 -4.88 -3.25
N GLN A 79 -6.16 -4.73 -4.38
CA GLN A 79 -6.12 -5.68 -5.50
C GLN A 79 -4.86 -5.55 -6.36
N THR A 80 -4.47 -6.67 -6.97
CA THR A 80 -3.43 -6.75 -7.99
C THR A 80 -4.04 -6.98 -9.38
N ALA A 81 -3.24 -6.79 -10.44
CA ALA A 81 -3.72 -6.87 -11.82
C ALA A 81 -4.14 -8.29 -12.21
N HIS A 82 -3.52 -9.31 -11.62
CA HIS A 82 -3.89 -10.72 -11.80
C HIS A 82 -5.15 -11.13 -11.00
N GLY A 83 -5.87 -10.16 -10.42
CA GLY A 83 -7.07 -10.41 -9.59
C GLY A 83 -6.76 -10.87 -8.16
N GLY A 84 -5.48 -10.84 -7.78
CA GLY A 84 -5.00 -11.13 -6.44
C GLY A 84 -5.22 -10.01 -5.43
N VAL A 85 -4.77 -10.22 -4.20
CA VAL A 85 -4.80 -9.22 -3.13
C VAL A 85 -3.53 -9.25 -2.30
N ILE A 86 -3.12 -8.07 -1.82
CA ILE A 86 -2.03 -7.95 -0.86
C ILE A 86 -2.51 -8.48 0.50
N ILE A 87 -1.82 -9.47 1.07
CA ILE A 87 -2.23 -10.13 2.32
C ILE A 87 -1.39 -9.73 3.53
N LYS A 88 -0.31 -8.98 3.32
CA LYS A 88 0.57 -8.51 4.39
C LYS A 88 0.75 -7.00 4.31
N GLY A 89 0.96 -6.39 5.46
CA GLY A 89 1.25 -4.96 5.57
C GLY A 89 2.01 -4.67 6.85
N SER A 90 2.22 -3.38 7.11
CA SER A 90 2.78 -2.86 8.34
C SER A 90 1.92 -3.20 9.57
N SER A 91 2.55 -3.57 10.67
CA SER A 91 1.85 -3.89 11.93
C SER A 91 1.31 -2.66 12.67
N ASN A 92 1.85 -1.48 12.40
CA ASN A 92 1.57 -0.24 13.15
C ASN A 92 1.26 0.97 12.26
N VAL A 93 1.55 0.92 10.96
CA VAL A 93 1.25 2.03 10.04
C VAL A 93 -0.01 1.71 9.26
N ILE A 94 -1.04 2.54 9.48
CA ILE A 94 -2.39 2.36 8.95
C ILE A 94 -2.72 3.51 7.99
N ILE A 95 -3.13 3.17 6.76
CA ILE A 95 -3.53 4.12 5.71
C ILE A 95 -5.05 4.07 5.55
N GLY A 96 -5.70 5.21 5.85
CA GLY A 96 -7.15 5.35 5.82
C GLY A 96 -7.69 6.20 4.68
N ASP A 97 -8.94 5.92 4.30
CA ASP A 97 -9.65 6.59 3.20
C ASP A 97 -10.44 7.82 3.64
N GLY A 98 -10.18 8.29 4.86
CA GLY A 98 -10.92 9.37 5.51
C GLY A 98 -11.05 9.09 7.01
N GLY A 99 -10.08 9.57 7.78
CA GLY A 99 -10.20 9.67 9.22
C GLY A 99 -10.76 11.04 9.58
N ASN A 100 -11.95 11.07 10.18
CA ASN A 100 -12.28 12.09 11.17
C ASN A 100 -11.24 11.91 12.29
N PHE A 101 -10.11 12.61 12.19
CA PHE A 101 -9.28 12.88 13.36
C PHE A 101 -10.17 13.65 14.34
N GLY A 102 -10.12 13.30 15.63
CA GLY A 102 -11.10 13.69 16.65
C GLY A 102 -11.19 15.19 16.95
N ASN A 103 -11.60 16.00 15.98
CA ASN A 103 -12.08 17.35 16.09
C ASN A 103 -12.92 17.64 14.84
N ASN A 104 -14.22 17.83 15.07
CA ASN A 104 -15.26 18.21 14.13
C ASN A 104 -14.85 19.42 13.24
N ILE A 105 -14.04 19.18 12.20
CA ILE A 105 -13.79 20.12 11.11
C ILE A 105 -13.91 19.33 9.82
N ILE A 106 -15.12 19.39 9.27
CA ILE A 106 -15.44 19.07 7.89
C ILE A 106 -14.36 19.69 6.99
N GLY A 107 -13.54 18.86 6.36
CA GLY A 107 -12.69 19.28 5.24
C GLY A 107 -11.24 19.64 5.53
N THR A 108 -10.60 19.17 6.60
CA THR A 108 -9.12 19.25 6.68
C THR A 108 -8.50 17.94 6.22
N PRO A 109 -8.06 17.79 4.95
CA PRO A 109 -7.31 16.62 4.54
C PRO A 109 -5.98 16.64 5.29
N CYS A 110 -5.77 15.69 6.21
CA CYS A 110 -4.41 15.35 6.64
C CYS A 110 -3.74 14.74 5.40
N PRO A 111 -2.93 15.54 4.67
CA PRO A 111 -1.48 15.32 4.69
C PRO A 111 -0.61 16.57 4.46
N LYS A 112 -1.13 17.80 4.32
CA LYS A 112 -0.29 18.95 3.94
C LYS A 112 0.83 19.28 4.95
N LYS A 113 0.57 19.12 6.25
CA LYS A 113 1.59 19.35 7.30
C LYS A 113 2.61 18.21 7.47
N ALA A 114 2.21 16.97 7.25
CA ALA A 114 3.12 15.82 7.33
C ALA A 114 4.02 15.72 6.08
N ALA A 115 3.46 16.04 4.90
CA ALA A 115 4.23 16.09 3.66
C ALA A 115 5.22 17.28 3.62
N SER A 116 4.93 18.41 4.29
CA SER A 116 5.81 19.58 4.31
C SER A 116 6.92 19.54 5.36
N SER A 117 6.79 18.68 6.38
CA SER A 117 7.74 18.63 7.51
C SER A 117 8.84 17.58 7.34
N GLY A 118 8.75 16.71 6.34
CA GLY A 118 9.68 15.57 6.20
C GLY A 118 9.58 14.58 7.36
N ALA A 119 8.58 14.72 8.23
CA ALA A 119 8.36 13.79 9.32
C ALA A 119 7.85 12.44 8.75
N PRO A 120 8.34 11.30 9.25
CA PRO A 120 7.76 10.02 8.90
C PRO A 120 6.26 10.02 9.20
N PHE A 121 5.49 9.23 8.44
CA PHE A 121 4.03 9.10 8.57
C PHE A 121 3.57 8.45 9.90
N TYR A 122 4.40 8.51 10.94
CA TYR A 122 4.21 7.95 12.27
C TYR A 122 5.03 8.72 13.32
N ASP A 123 4.36 9.25 14.35
CA ASP A 123 4.95 9.73 15.61
C ASP A 123 4.54 8.73 16.72
N PRO A 124 5.44 7.86 17.21
CA PRO A 124 5.18 6.93 18.31
C PRO A 124 5.32 7.56 19.71
N SER A 125 4.75 8.73 19.95
CA SER A 125 4.57 9.24 21.32
C SER A 125 3.28 8.71 21.96
#